data_AF-A0A7Y5LHR3-F1
#
_entry.id   AF-A0A7Y5LHR3-F1
#
_cell.length_a   1.000
_cell.length_b   1.000
_cell.length_c   1.000
_cell.angle_alpha   90.00
_cell.angle_beta   90.00
_cell.angle_gamma   90.00
#
_symmetry.space_group_name_H-M   'P 1'
#
loop_
_entity.id
_entity.type
_entity.pdbx_description
1 polymer ?
#
loop_
_entity_poly.entity_id
_entity_poly.type
_entity_poly.pdbx_seq_one_letter_code
_entity_poly.pdbx_strand_id
1 'polypeptide(L)' 'MKSAVTAQGTRLNPRFGRAKCLIVVNTETGSFPAAGNGVNLNAALGRAYKQAPH' A
#
# COMPACT_ATOMS: atom_id res chain seq x y z
N MET A 1 -4.13 -2.33 -16.55
CA MET A 1 -3.44 -3.16 -15.54
C MET A 1 -3.12 -2.27 -14.34
N LYS A 2 -3.18 -2.80 -13.12
CA LYS A 2 -2.91 -2.03 -11.90
C LYS A 2 -1.76 -2.66 -11.12
N SER A 3 -0.80 -1.83 -10.69
CA SER A 3 0.36 -2.25 -9.90
C SER A 3 0.46 -1.41 -8.63
N ALA A 4 0.84 -2.03 -7.51
CA ALA A 4 1.05 -1.32 -6.25
C ALA A 4 2.54 -1.14 -5.98
N VAL A 5 2.93 0.09 -5.61
CA VAL A 5 4.30 0.46 -5.28
C VAL A 5 4.33 0.96 -3.84
N THR A 6 5.26 0.45 -3.05
CA THR A 6 5.43 0.79 -1.64
C THR A 6 6.34 2.01 -1.48
N ALA A 7 5.88 3.00 -0.72
CA ALA A 7 6.58 4.27 -0.57
C ALA A 7 6.59 4.77 0.88
N GLN A 8 7.57 5.61 1.19
CA GLN A 8 7.67 6.35 2.43
C GLN A 8 8.25 7.74 2.14
N GLY A 9 7.40 8.77 2.24
CA GLY A 9 7.75 10.10 1.76
C GLY A 9 8.04 10.08 0.25
N THR A 10 9.18 10.63 -0.16
CA THR A 10 9.64 10.68 -1.56
C THR A 10 10.49 9.47 -1.98
N ARG A 11 10.60 8.44 -1.14
CA ARG A 11 11.42 7.24 -1.40
C ARG A 11 10.59 5.97 -1.53
N LEU A 12 11.07 5.06 -2.37
CA LEU A 12 10.57 3.69 -2.41
C LEU A 12 10.90 2.95 -1.11
N ASN A 13 9.97 2.14 -0.61
CA ASN A 13 10.17 1.30 0.56
C ASN A 13 10.11 -0.18 0.16
N PRO A 14 11.20 -0.95 0.27
CA PRO A 14 11.21 -2.36 -0.16
C PRO A 14 10.36 -3.28 0.72
N ARG A 15 9.87 -2.81 1.88
CA ARG A 15 9.09 -3.61 2.84
C ARG A 15 7.61 -3.29 2.72
N PHE A 16 6.85 -4.14 2.03
CA PHE A 16 5.41 -3.94 1.83
C PHE A 16 4.62 -3.74 3.13
N GLY A 17 4.80 -4.61 4.12
CA GLY A 17 4.08 -4.52 5.40
C GLY A 17 4.49 -3.35 6.30
N ARG A 18 5.55 -2.61 5.97
CA ARG A 18 6.07 -1.48 6.78
C ARG A 18 6.12 -0.16 6.03
N ALA A 19 5.78 -0.14 4.76
CA ALA A 19 5.66 1.10 4.00
C ALA A 19 4.55 1.97 4.59
N LYS A 20 4.75 3.29 4.64
CA LYS A 20 3.71 4.23 5.11
C LYS A 20 2.59 4.42 4.11
N CYS A 21 2.93 4.35 2.83
CA CYS A 21 2.01 4.59 1.73
C CYS A 21 2.13 3.50 0.67
N LEU A 22 1.03 3.22 -0.01
CA LEU A 22 0.98 2.44 -1.24
C LEU A 22 0.52 3.36 -2.38
N ILE A 23 1.29 3.42 -3.46
CA ILE A 23 0.93 4.13 -4.68
C ILE A 23 0.35 3.10 -5.65
N VAL A 24 -0.89 3.29 -6.06
CA VAL A 24 -1.55 2.40 -7.03
C VAL A 24 -1.40 3.00 -8.41
N VAL A 25 -0.55 2.42 -9.25
CA VAL A 25 -0.33 2.86 -10.63
C VAL A 25 -1.30 2.12 -11.54
N ASN A 26 -2.16 2.85 -12.24
CA ASN A 26 -2.99 2.34 -13.31
C ASN A 26 -2.29 2.60 -14.65
N THR A 27 -1.74 1.54 -15.25
CA THR A 27 -0.95 1.64 -16.48
C THR A 27 -1.77 1.87 -17.74
N GLU A 28 -3.10 1.75 -17.67
CA GLU A 28 -4.01 2.03 -18.79
C GLU A 28 -4.47 3.48 -18.82
N THR A 29 -4.52 4.15 -17.65
CA THR A 29 -5.03 5.53 -17.53
C THR A 29 -3.97 6.54 -17.11
N GLY A 30 -2.79 6.08 -16.69
CA GLY A 30 -1.73 6.93 -16.15
C GLY A 30 -2.00 7.48 -14.74
N SER A 31 -3.06 7.02 -14.06
CA SER A 31 -3.42 7.47 -12.70
C SER A 31 -2.54 6.81 -11.62
N PHE A 32 -2.16 7.58 -10.58
CA PHE A 32 -1.28 7.11 -9.49
C PHE A 32 -1.70 7.61 -8.09
N PRO A 33 -2.93 7.30 -7.61
CA PRO A 33 -3.34 7.69 -6.25
C PRO A 33 -2.46 7.06 -5.17
N ALA A 34 -2.10 7.86 -4.17
CA ALA A 34 -1.44 7.41 -2.95
C ALA A 34 -2.50 7.05 -1.89
N ALA A 35 -2.41 5.83 -1.35
CA ALA A 35 -3.23 5.35 -0.25
C ALA A 35 -2.38 5.16 1.01
N GLY A 36 -2.93 5.55 2.16
CA GLY A 36 -2.29 5.31 3.45
C GLY A 36 -2.27 3.81 3.77
N ASN A 37 -1.13 3.30 4.23
CA ASN A 37 -0.95 1.88 4.57
C ASN A 37 -1.22 1.59 6.07
N GLY A 38 -2.05 2.42 6.72
CA GLY A 38 -2.32 2.35 8.16
C GLY A 38 -2.86 0.99 8.63
N VAL A 39 -3.57 0.28 7.75
CA VAL A 39 -4.09 -1.06 8.03
C VAL A 39 -2.97 -2.10 8.19
N ASN A 40 -1.94 -2.07 7.34
CA ASN A 40 -0.81 -3.01 7.43
C ASN A 40 0.19 -2.62 8.52
N LEU A 41 0.41 -1.31 8.73
CA LEU A 41 1.29 -0.80 9.78
C LEU A 41 0.88 -1.25 11.18
N ASN A 42 -0.43 -1.33 11.43
CA ASN A 42 -1.00 -1.69 12.73
C ASN A 42 -1.32 -3.19 12.86
N ALA A 43 -1.05 -4.00 11.82
CA ALA A 43 -1.30 -5.43 11.86
C ALA A 43 -0.24 -6.12 12.74
N ALA A 44 -0.66 -6.64 13.90
CA ALA A 44 0.22 -7.26 14.91
C ALA A 44 1.09 -8.42 14.37
N LEU A 45 0.70 -9.04 13.25
CA LEU A 45 1.38 -10.20 12.65
C LEU A 45 2.02 -9.91 11.28
N GLY A 46 2.17 -8.65 10.88
CA GLY A 46 2.87 -8.28 9.64
C GLY A 46 2.23 -8.85 8.35
N ARG A 47 0.95 -9.21 8.40
CA ARG A 47 0.15 -9.64 7.25
C ARG A 47 -1.14 -8.85 7.20
N ALA A 48 -1.50 -8.39 6.01
CA ALA A 48 -2.75 -7.71 5.74
C ALA A 48 -3.93 -8.62 6.13
N TYR A 49 -4.59 -8.34 7.26
CA TYR A 49 -5.92 -8.88 7.52
C TYR A 49 -6.92 -7.73 7.36
N LYS A 50 -7.67 -7.77 6.26
CA LYS A 50 -8.95 -7.07 6.21
C LYS A 50 -9.93 -7.98 6.95
N GLN A 51 -10.40 -7.58 8.13
CA GLN A 51 -11.64 -8.15 8.65
C GLN A 51 -12.74 -7.74 7.66
N ALA A 52 -13.28 -8.70 6.91
CA ALA A 52 -14.53 -8.51 6.21
C ALA A 52 -15.63 -8.28 7.26
N PRO A 53 -16.53 -7.29 7.08
CA PRO A 53 -17.71 -7.22 7.93
C PRO A 53 -18.58 -8.45 7.68
N HIS A 54 -19.24 -8.88 8.76
CA HIS A 54 -20.08 -10.09 8.92
C HIS A 54 -20.89 -10.51 7.71
#